data_AF-A0AAV7KXX5-F1
#
_entry.id   AF-A0AAV7KXX5-F1
#
_cell.length_a   1.000
_cell.length_b   1.000
_cell.length_c   1.000
_cell.angle_alpha   90.00
_cell.angle_beta   90.00
_cell.angle_gamma   90.00
#
_symmetry.space_group_name_H-M   'P 1'
#
loop_
_entity.id
_entity.type
_entity.pdbx_description
1 polymer ?
#
loop_
_entity_poly.entity_id
_entity_poly.type
_entity_poly.pdbx_seq_one_letter_code
_entity_poly.pdbx_strand_id
1 'polypeptide(L)'
;MANSQDPIMAPPARRKKYEAGFKLKVVNFAMEHNNCAAARQYGVTEKMVRDRKANEKALKSMPRAEIKLYMMMKSLKKCGISNSLDGMEDDYLWQDEEKAEAETTPSDTELDPYDDCLINVSQDVIDLLMISDDEQEDFEGF
;
A
#
# COMPACT_ATOMS: atom_id res chain seq x y z
N MET A 1 8.91 56.63 4.44
CA MET A 1 8.04 55.67 5.15
C MET A 1 7.43 54.74 4.11
N ALA A 2 8.04 53.59 3.86
CA ALA A 2 7.50 52.60 2.93
C ALA A 2 6.38 51.84 3.65
N ASN A 3 5.13 52.08 3.25
CA ASN A 3 4.01 51.23 3.65
C ASN A 3 3.92 50.09 2.65
N SER A 4 4.77 49.07 2.83
CA SER A 4 4.69 47.79 2.12
C SER A 4 3.59 46.94 2.76
N GLN A 5 2.34 47.33 2.52
CA GLN A 5 1.24 46.39 2.72
C GLN A 5 1.25 45.44 1.53
N ASP A 6 2.06 44.40 1.62
CA ASP A 6 1.86 43.22 0.78
C ASP A 6 0.42 42.74 1.05
N PRO A 7 -0.42 42.57 0.01
CA PRO A 7 -1.79 42.14 0.22
C PRO A 7 -1.76 40.76 0.89
N ILE A 8 -2.34 40.70 2.08
CA ILE A 8 -2.47 39.47 2.88
C ILE A 8 -3.13 38.42 1.98
N MET A 9 -2.33 37.49 1.46
CA MET A 9 -2.78 36.45 0.55
C MET A 9 -3.80 35.60 1.30
N ALA A 10 -5.08 35.75 0.93
CA ALA A 10 -6.18 35.10 1.63
C ALA A 10 -5.91 33.59 1.71
N PRO A 11 -6.08 32.97 2.89
CA PRO A 11 -5.75 31.57 3.07
C PRO A 11 -6.58 30.71 2.11
N PRO A 12 -5.97 29.68 1.49
CA PRO A 12 -6.65 28.86 0.50
C PRO A 12 -7.87 28.18 1.13
N ALA A 13 -9.01 28.30 0.44
CA ALA A 13 -10.26 27.73 0.91
C ALA A 13 -10.14 26.21 1.10
N ARG A 14 -10.62 25.71 2.25
CA ARG A 14 -10.61 24.28 2.54
C ARG A 14 -11.50 23.54 1.54
N ARG A 15 -10.96 22.46 0.94
CA ARG A 15 -11.69 21.61 0.00
C ARG A 15 -12.90 20.96 0.70
N LYS A 16 -14.09 21.14 0.13
CA LYS A 16 -15.32 20.51 0.62
C LYS A 16 -15.40 19.05 0.16
N LYS A 17 -15.70 18.14 1.08
CA LYS A 17 -16.03 16.74 0.75
C LYS A 17 -17.51 16.64 0.41
N TYR A 18 -17.83 15.94 -0.68
CA TYR A 18 -19.21 15.75 -1.13
C TYR A 18 -19.55 14.28 -1.14
N GLU A 19 -20.74 13.97 -0.68
CA GLU A 19 -21.30 12.63 -0.75
C GLU A 19 -21.60 12.22 -2.20
N ALA A 20 -21.44 10.93 -2.53
CA ALA A 20 -21.73 10.42 -3.87
C ALA A 20 -23.20 10.68 -4.29
N GLY A 21 -24.16 10.49 -3.37
CA GLY A 21 -25.57 10.78 -3.61
C GLY A 21 -25.83 12.26 -3.94
N PHE A 22 -25.16 13.18 -3.23
CA PHE A 22 -25.22 14.60 -3.57
C PHE A 22 -24.65 14.90 -4.95
N LYS A 23 -23.50 14.29 -5.30
CA LYS A 23 -22.89 14.47 -6.63
C LYS A 23 -23.83 14.00 -7.75
N LEU A 24 -24.52 12.87 -7.56
CA LEU A 24 -25.53 12.38 -8.51
C LEU A 24 -26.74 13.31 -8.62
N LYS A 25 -27.24 13.84 -7.49
CA LYS A 25 -28.34 14.83 -7.49
C LYS A 25 -28.01 16.07 -8.32
N VAL A 26 -26.79 16.57 -8.20
CA VAL A 26 -26.30 17.70 -9.01
C VAL A 26 -26.24 17.35 -10.50
N VAL A 27 -25.80 16.13 -10.84
CA VAL A 27 -25.73 15.67 -12.24
C VAL A 27 -27.13 15.52 -12.85
N ASN A 28 -28.08 14.89 -12.14
CA ASN A 28 -29.47 14.75 -12.61
C ASN A 28 -30.10 16.11 -12.90
N PHE A 29 -29.96 17.07 -11.98
CA PHE A 29 -30.47 18.42 -12.17
C PHE A 29 -29.79 19.13 -13.35
N ALA A 30 -28.50 18.90 -13.58
CA ALA A 30 -27.79 19.45 -14.73
C ALA A 30 -28.19 18.80 -16.07
N MET A 31 -28.75 17.58 -16.04
CA MET A 31 -29.32 16.93 -17.23
C MET A 31 -30.71 17.46 -17.56
N GLU A 32 -31.55 17.67 -16.55
CA GLU A 32 -32.90 18.22 -16.70
C GLU A 32 -32.86 19.70 -17.10
N HIS A 33 -31.90 20.44 -16.56
CA HIS A 33 -31.70 21.86 -16.85
C HIS A 33 -30.38 22.08 -17.58
N ASN A 34 -29.47 22.87 -17.01
CA ASN A 34 -28.15 23.15 -17.56
C ASN A 34 -27.11 23.23 -16.44
N ASN A 35 -25.83 23.21 -16.81
CA ASN A 35 -24.72 23.20 -15.86
C ASN A 35 -24.67 24.47 -14.99
N CYS A 36 -24.97 25.64 -15.58
CA CYS A 36 -24.94 26.92 -14.88
C CYS A 36 -26.07 27.03 -13.83
N ALA A 37 -27.27 26.55 -14.17
CA ALA A 37 -28.40 26.45 -13.26
C ALA A 37 -28.06 25.52 -12.10
N ALA A 38 -27.47 24.34 -12.36
CA ALA A 38 -27.02 23.42 -11.33
C ALA A 38 -25.96 24.05 -10.41
N ALA A 39 -24.99 24.77 -10.99
CA ALA A 39 -23.96 25.47 -10.24
C ALA A 39 -24.55 26.50 -9.26
N ARG A 40 -25.52 27.29 -9.72
CA ARG A 40 -26.24 28.29 -8.91
C ARG A 40 -27.09 27.65 -7.81
N GLN A 41 -27.86 26.62 -8.13
CA GLN A 41 -28.77 25.97 -7.19
C GLN A 41 -28.03 25.26 -6.05
N TYR A 42 -26.92 24.59 -6.36
CA TYR A 42 -26.20 23.77 -5.39
C TYR A 42 -24.94 24.42 -4.83
N GLY A 43 -24.63 25.67 -5.22
CA GLY A 43 -23.44 26.39 -4.76
C GLY A 43 -22.14 25.65 -5.12
N VAL A 44 -22.10 25.00 -6.28
CA VAL A 44 -20.92 24.30 -6.81
C VAL A 44 -20.42 25.04 -8.03
N THR A 45 -19.13 24.95 -8.32
CA THR A 45 -18.61 25.57 -9.54
C THR A 45 -19.05 24.79 -10.77
N GLU A 46 -19.29 25.46 -11.89
CA GLU A 46 -19.73 24.80 -13.13
C GLU A 46 -18.71 23.76 -13.62
N LYS A 47 -17.41 24.02 -13.40
CA LYS A 47 -16.35 23.04 -13.67
C LYS A 47 -16.61 21.72 -12.92
N MET A 48 -16.97 21.78 -11.63
CA MET A 48 -17.28 20.58 -10.86
C MET A 48 -18.50 19.84 -11.41
N VAL A 49 -19.50 20.54 -11.95
CA VAL A 49 -20.66 19.91 -12.58
C VAL A 49 -20.24 19.15 -13.85
N ARG A 50 -19.39 19.77 -14.69
CA ARG A 50 -18.83 19.11 -15.88
C ARG A 50 -17.98 17.88 -15.52
N ASP A 51 -17.06 18.01 -14.58
CA ASP A 51 -16.19 16.92 -14.14
C ASP A 51 -17.00 15.74 -13.56
N ARG A 52 -18.07 16.03 -12.82
CA ARG A 52 -18.99 15.01 -12.29
C ARG A 52 -19.78 14.32 -13.38
N LYS A 53 -20.22 15.05 -14.40
CA LYS A 53 -20.93 14.50 -15.55
C LYS A 53 -20.02 13.59 -16.38
N ALA A 54 -18.74 13.96 -16.54
CA ALA A 54 -17.75 13.08 -17.16
C ALA A 54 -17.51 11.78 -16.35
N ASN A 55 -17.52 11.87 -15.01
CA ASN A 55 -17.33 10.74 -14.10
C ASN A 55 -18.64 10.08 -13.63
N GLU A 56 -19.76 10.31 -14.33
CA GLU A 56 -21.08 9.88 -13.89
C GLU A 56 -21.17 8.36 -13.72
N LYS A 57 -20.58 7.59 -14.64
CA LYS A 57 -20.56 6.12 -14.58
C LYS A 57 -19.93 5.62 -13.28
N ALA A 58 -18.79 6.20 -12.90
CA ALA A 58 -18.10 5.86 -11.65
C ALA A 58 -18.89 6.30 -10.40
N LEU A 59 -19.63 7.41 -10.49
CA LEU A 59 -20.51 7.85 -9.39
C LEU A 59 -21.70 6.92 -9.19
N LYS A 60 -22.23 6.33 -10.28
CA LYS A 60 -23.33 5.36 -10.24
C LYS A 60 -22.86 3.99 -9.73
N SER A 61 -21.63 3.58 -10.06
CA SER A 61 -21.07 2.29 -9.63
C SER A 61 -20.64 2.25 -8.16
N MET A 62 -20.74 3.37 -7.43
CA MET A 62 -20.35 3.48 -6.03
C MET A 62 -21.59 3.40 -5.13
N PRO A 63 -22.03 2.20 -4.68
CA PRO A 63 -23.16 2.09 -3.77
C PRO A 63 -22.82 2.64 -2.39
N ARG A 64 -23.69 3.50 -1.87
CA ARG A 64 -23.54 4.20 -0.58
C ARG A 64 -23.46 3.24 0.62
N ALA A 65 -24.09 2.07 0.52
CA ALA A 65 -24.11 1.05 1.56
C ALA A 65 -22.74 0.33 1.70
N GLU A 66 -22.11 0.00 0.58
CA GLU A 66 -20.79 -0.66 0.59
C GLU A 66 -19.70 0.27 1.10
N ILE A 67 -19.75 1.57 0.79
CA ILE A 67 -18.71 2.51 1.23
C ILE A 67 -18.68 2.62 2.75
N LYS A 68 -19.84 2.65 3.44
CA LYS A 68 -19.89 2.73 4.90
C LYS A 68 -19.34 1.45 5.54
N LEU A 69 -19.80 0.28 5.10
CA LEU A 69 -19.33 -1.00 5.63
C LEU A 69 -17.84 -1.21 5.32
N TYR A 70 -17.40 -0.93 4.11
CA TYR A 70 -15.99 -0.99 3.72
C TYR A 70 -15.10 -0.08 4.57
N MET A 71 -15.52 1.16 4.84
CA MET A 71 -14.78 2.08 5.70
C MET A 71 -14.77 1.61 7.15
N MET A 72 -15.91 1.12 7.67
CA MET A 72 -16.00 0.59 9.04
C MET A 72 -15.15 -0.68 9.21
N MET A 73 -15.24 -1.64 8.29
CA MET A 73 -14.44 -2.87 8.29
C MET A 73 -12.95 -2.56 8.22
N LYS A 74 -12.52 -1.60 7.39
CA LYS A 74 -11.12 -1.16 7.35
C LYS A 74 -10.67 -0.45 8.62
N SER A 75 -11.53 0.39 9.22
CA SER A 75 -11.19 1.06 10.47
C SER A 75 -11.15 0.08 11.65
N LEU A 76 -12.03 -0.92 11.71
CA LEU A 76 -12.03 -1.96 12.75
C LEU A 76 -10.76 -2.82 12.67
N LYS A 77 -10.37 -3.24 11.46
CA LYS A 77 -9.10 -3.96 11.23
C LYS A 77 -7.87 -3.12 11.59
N LYS A 78 -7.91 -1.80 11.36
CA LYS A 78 -6.80 -0.90 11.70
C LYS A 78 -6.75 -0.53 13.18
N CYS A 79 -7.89 -0.49 13.87
CA CYS A 79 -7.98 -0.17 15.30
C CYS A 79 -7.90 -1.39 16.22
N GLY A 80 -7.66 -2.60 15.69
CA GLY A 80 -7.40 -3.79 16.52
C GLY A 80 -8.56 -4.19 17.43
N ILE A 81 -9.80 -3.80 17.13
CA ILE A 81 -10.98 -4.32 17.82
C ILE A 81 -11.23 -5.70 17.21
N SER A 82 -10.44 -6.68 17.62
CA SER A 82 -10.62 -8.07 17.20
C SER A 82 -11.98 -8.55 17.70
N ASN A 83 -12.81 -9.06 16.80
CA ASN A 83 -13.64 -10.19 17.18
C ASN A 83 -12.62 -11.29 17.44
N SER A 84 -12.19 -11.45 18.70
CA SER A 84 -11.24 -12.48 19.09
C SER A 84 -11.77 -13.80 18.55
N LEU A 85 -11.02 -14.40 17.63
CA LEU A 85 -11.25 -15.78 17.24
C LEU A 85 -11.04 -16.61 18.51
N ASP A 86 -11.98 -17.53 18.75
CA ASP A 86 -11.97 -18.45 19.88
C ASP A 86 -10.61 -19.15 19.93
N GLY A 87 -9.96 -19.07 21.10
CA GLY A 87 -8.61 -19.56 21.32
C GLY A 87 -8.58 -21.08 21.45
N MET A 88 -8.79 -21.77 20.33
CA MET A 88 -8.64 -23.22 20.23
C MET A 88 -7.58 -23.55 19.18
N GLU A 89 -6.31 -23.40 19.56
CA GLU A 89 -5.18 -24.21 19.08
C GLU A 89 -3.88 -23.73 19.77
N ASP A 90 -3.74 -24.02 21.06
CA ASP A 90 -2.43 -24.17 21.72
C ASP A 90 -2.58 -25.14 22.89
N ASP A 91 -3.08 -26.33 22.59
CA ASP A 91 -2.93 -27.46 23.48
C ASP A 91 -2.23 -28.56 22.70
N TYR A 92 -1.07 -28.93 23.23
CA TYR A 92 -0.36 -30.19 23.02
C TYR A 92 0.89 -30.13 22.12
N LEU A 93 2.04 -29.82 22.74
CA LEU A 93 3.26 -30.60 22.51
C LEU A 93 4.29 -30.47 23.65
N TRP A 94 3.89 -30.75 24.89
CA TRP A 94 4.86 -31.12 25.92
C TRP A 94 4.82 -32.64 26.10
N GLN A 95 5.67 -33.35 25.35
CA GLN A 95 6.12 -34.68 25.74
C GLN A 95 7.61 -34.57 26.05
N ASP A 96 7.92 -34.04 27.22
CA ASP A 96 9.22 -34.26 27.84
C ASP A 96 9.24 -35.69 28.38
N GLU A 97 9.98 -36.52 27.63
CA GLU A 97 10.97 -37.49 28.09
C GLU A 97 10.71 -38.30 29.39
N GLU A 98 10.61 -39.62 29.24
CA GLU A 98 11.35 -40.54 30.12
C GLU A 98 11.87 -41.77 29.34
N LYS A 99 13.21 -41.81 29.15
CA LYS A 99 14.12 -42.90 29.59
C LYS A 99 14.16 -44.24 28.83
N ALA A 100 15.24 -44.44 28.06
CA ALA A 100 16.36 -45.36 28.38
C ALA A 100 17.26 -45.68 27.16
N GLU A 101 18.51 -45.21 27.23
CA GLU A 101 19.80 -45.74 26.72
C GLU A 101 19.93 -46.39 25.31
N ALA A 102 20.63 -45.70 24.39
CA ALA A 102 22.00 -46.02 23.92
C ALA A 102 22.31 -45.41 22.52
N GLU A 103 23.39 -44.59 22.44
CA GLU A 103 24.42 -44.45 21.37
C GLU A 103 23.97 -44.38 19.89
N THR A 104 24.25 -43.38 19.04
CA THR A 104 25.45 -42.56 18.76
C THR A 104 25.06 -41.34 17.87
N THR A 105 25.60 -40.14 18.11
CA THR A 105 25.51 -38.98 17.18
C THR A 105 26.59 -39.07 16.08
N PRO A 106 26.29 -38.73 14.81
CA PRO A 106 26.95 -37.54 14.25
C PRO A 106 26.13 -36.72 13.22
N SER A 107 26.20 -35.40 13.42
CA SER A 107 26.35 -34.33 12.42
C SER A 107 25.38 -34.23 11.23
N ASP A 108 24.37 -33.38 11.45
CA ASP A 108 23.77 -32.43 10.50
C ASP A 108 24.70 -31.99 9.35
N THR A 109 24.36 -32.42 8.13
CA THR A 109 24.70 -31.71 6.89
C THR A 109 23.62 -32.09 5.87
N GLU A 110 22.62 -31.22 5.76
CA GLU A 110 21.66 -31.29 4.66
C GLU A 110 22.42 -31.35 3.33
N LEU A 111 22.06 -32.30 2.47
CA LEU A 111 22.47 -32.34 1.08
C LEU A 111 21.93 -31.10 0.36
N ASP A 112 22.73 -30.03 0.28
CA ASP A 112 22.44 -28.84 -0.53
C ASP A 112 22.51 -29.21 -2.02
N PRO A 113 21.40 -29.06 -2.80
CA PRO A 113 21.37 -29.32 -4.23
C PRO A 113 22.37 -28.52 -5.08
N TYR A 114 23.05 -27.52 -4.52
CA TYR A 114 24.03 -26.68 -5.21
C TYR A 114 25.50 -27.03 -4.92
N ASP A 115 25.78 -28.01 -4.06
CA ASP A 115 27.16 -28.41 -3.72
C ASP A 115 27.84 -29.23 -4.85
N ASP A 116 27.06 -29.89 -5.70
CA ASP A 116 27.55 -30.65 -6.87
C ASP A 116 28.20 -29.75 -7.96
N CYS A 117 27.96 -28.44 -7.91
CA CYS A 117 28.47 -27.50 -8.92
C CYS A 117 29.90 -27.01 -8.66
N LEU A 118 30.43 -27.27 -7.46
CA LEU A 118 31.78 -26.84 -7.04
C LEU A 118 32.87 -27.90 -7.24
N ILE A 119 32.49 -29.15 -7.49
CA ILE A 119 33.44 -30.28 -7.61
C ILE A 119 34.17 -30.27 -8.97
N ASN A 120 33.60 -29.63 -10.00
CA ASN A 120 34.09 -29.69 -11.38
C ASN A 120 34.86 -28.44 -11.83
N VAL A 121 35.10 -27.47 -10.94
CA VAL A 121 35.90 -26.30 -11.27
C VAL A 121 37.38 -26.66 -11.09
N SER A 122 38.13 -26.70 -12.19
CA SER A 122 39.58 -26.96 -12.17
C SER A 122 40.28 -25.89 -11.33
N GLN A 123 41.22 -26.30 -10.46
CA GLN A 123 41.95 -25.40 -9.55
C GLN A 123 42.58 -24.20 -10.27
N ASP A 124 42.94 -24.38 -11.54
CA ASP A 124 43.52 -23.37 -12.42
C ASP A 124 42.59 -22.16 -12.67
N VAL A 125 41.27 -22.38 -12.65
CA VAL A 125 40.24 -21.32 -12.79
C VAL A 125 40.13 -20.51 -11.50
N ILE A 126 40.28 -21.19 -10.36
CA ILE A 126 40.24 -20.58 -9.03
C ILE A 126 41.45 -19.66 -8.86
N ASP A 127 42.64 -20.14 -9.23
CA ASP A 127 43.88 -19.36 -9.10
C ASP A 127 43.89 -18.13 -10.02
N LEU A 128 43.36 -18.22 -11.26
CA LEU A 128 43.24 -17.07 -12.16
C LEU A 128 42.34 -15.96 -11.58
N LEU A 129 41.28 -16.34 -10.87
CA LEU A 129 40.36 -15.41 -10.22
C LEU A 129 41.02 -14.70 -9.03
N MET A 130 41.89 -15.40 -8.30
CA MET A 130 42.64 -14.86 -7.17
C MET A 130 43.89 -14.04 -7.58
N ILE A 131 44.32 -14.14 -8.85
CA ILE A 131 45.49 -13.43 -9.40
C ILE A 131 45.10 -12.04 -9.97
N SER A 132 43.81 -11.70 -10.04
CA SER A 132 43.32 -10.47 -10.68
C SER A 132 43.02 -9.31 -9.73
N ASP A 133 43.62 -9.31 -8.53
CA ASP A 133 43.41 -8.28 -7.51
C ASP A 133 44.69 -7.42 -7.35
N ASP A 134 45.09 -6.77 -8.44
CA ASP A 134 46.08 -5.68 -8.44
C ASP A 134 46.05 -5.02 -9.83
N GLU A 135 45.23 -3.97 -10.00
CA GLU A 135 45.66 -2.66 -10.50
C GLU A 135 44.54 -1.64 -10.24
N GLN A 136 44.95 -0.52 -9.66
CA GLN A 136 44.14 0.62 -9.23
C GLN A 136 43.42 1.26 -10.42
N GLU A 137 42.15 1.62 -10.27
CA GLU A 137 41.58 2.73 -11.03
C GLU A 137 40.92 3.74 -10.09
N ASP A 138 41.49 4.94 -10.11
CA ASP A 138 41.03 6.14 -9.41
C ASP A 138 39.58 6.46 -9.79
N PHE A 139 38.69 6.45 -8.80
CA PHE A 139 37.30 6.87 -8.98
C PHE A 139 37.25 8.41 -9.10
N GLU A 140 37.31 8.91 -10.33
CA GLU A 140 37.05 10.31 -10.66
C GLU A 140 35.54 10.50 -10.89
N GLY A 141 34.92 11.30 -10.02
CA GLY A 141 33.47 11.38 -9.89
C GLY A 141 32.72 12.18 -10.96
N PHE A 142 31.40 12.14 -10.84
CA PHE A 142 30.49 13.25 -11.15
C PHE A 142 29.22 13.15 -10.31
#